data_AF-A0A5U9KWH8-F1
#
_entry.id   AF-A0A5U9KWH8-F1
#
_cell.length_a   1.000
_cell.length_b   1.000
_cell.length_c   1.000
_cell.angle_alpha   90.00
_cell.angle_beta   90.00
_cell.angle_gamma   90.00
#
_symmetry.space_group_name_H-M   'P 1'
#
loop_
_entity.id
_entity.type
_entity.pdbx_description
1 polymer ?
#
loop_
_entity_poly.entity_id
_entity_poly.type
_entity_poly.pdbx_seq_one_letter_code
_entity_poly.pdbx_strand_id
1 'polypeptide(L)'
;MNHESFIKQNIVSILAAEGFSPQIAHEAAAYGLDHYRRMSQPSRKGKAFDDCFYYARQWALGQTTKAERRAKKKPGRGATPG
;
A
#
# COMPACT_ATOMS: atom_id res chain seq x y z
N MET A 1 -7.05 -5.91 -20.79
CA MET A 1 -6.72 -5.56 -19.39
C MET A 1 -8.00 -5.25 -18.64
N ASN A 2 -8.27 -5.91 -17.52
CA ASN A 2 -9.34 -5.49 -16.61
C ASN A 2 -8.92 -4.21 -15.87
N HIS A 3 -9.89 -3.34 -15.58
CA HIS A 3 -9.67 -2.08 -14.87
C HIS A 3 -9.00 -2.31 -13.50
N GLU A 4 -9.33 -3.44 -12.86
CA GLU A 4 -8.74 -3.89 -11.61
C GLU A 4 -7.22 -4.09 -11.69
N SER A 5 -6.74 -4.75 -12.74
CA SER A 5 -5.30 -4.99 -12.94
C SER A 5 -4.58 -3.69 -13.22
N PHE A 6 -5.20 -2.78 -13.97
CA PHE A 6 -4.66 -1.44 -14.22
C PHE A 6 -4.50 -0.65 -12.92
N ILE A 7 -5.52 -0.61 -12.06
CA ILE A 7 -5.47 0.08 -10.76
C ILE A 7 -4.36 -0.53 -9.90
N LYS A 8 -4.32 -1.85 -9.78
CA LYS A 8 -3.32 -2.55 -8.98
C LYS A 8 -1.89 -2.24 -9.43
N GLN A 9 -1.60 -2.36 -10.72
CA GLN A 9 -0.26 -2.11 -11.26
C GLN A 9 0.18 -0.65 -11.11
N ASN A 10 -0.72 0.31 -11.36
CA ASN A 10 -0.41 1.72 -11.18
C ASN A 10 -0.11 2.07 -9.72
N ILE A 11 -0.94 1.60 -8.77
CA ILE A 11 -0.69 1.85 -7.34
C ILE A 11 0.66 1.26 -6.91
N VAL A 12 0.97 0.02 -7.30
CA VAL A 12 2.27 -0.60 -6.98
C VAL A 12 3.42 0.22 -7.56
N SER A 13 3.33 0.63 -8.83
CA SER A 13 4.40 1.37 -9.49
C SER A 13 4.65 2.74 -8.86
N ILE A 14 3.59 3.46 -8.47
CA ILE A 14 3.72 4.77 -7.82
C ILE A 14 4.30 4.61 -6.41
N LEU A 15 3.80 3.67 -5.61
CA LEU A 15 4.32 3.45 -4.25
C LEU A 15 5.76 2.94 -4.27
N ALA A 16 6.13 2.10 -5.23
CA ALA A 16 7.52 1.68 -5.42
C ALA A 16 8.42 2.88 -5.78
N ALA A 17 7.95 3.78 -6.64
CA ALA A 17 8.66 5.01 -6.99
C ALA A 17 8.79 5.99 -5.81
N GLU A 18 7.81 6.01 -4.88
CA GLU A 18 7.88 6.77 -3.64
C GLU A 18 8.88 6.19 -2.61
N GLY A 19 9.40 4.99 -2.85
CA GLY A 19 10.37 4.33 -1.96
C GLY A 19 9.75 3.41 -0.91
N PHE A 20 8.47 3.05 -1.05
CA PHE A 20 7.88 2.00 -0.22
C PHE A 20 8.46 0.63 -0.59
N SER A 21 8.55 -0.26 0.40
CA SER A 21 8.90 -1.66 0.15
C SER A 21 7.90 -2.30 -0.82
N PRO A 22 8.35 -3.17 -1.75
CA PRO A 22 7.47 -3.84 -2.70
C PRO A 22 6.33 -4.58 -2.00
N GLN A 23 6.57 -5.13 -0.81
CA GLN A 23 5.54 -5.81 -0.03
C GLN A 23 4.41 -4.86 0.38
N ILE A 24 4.76 -3.68 0.93
CA ILE A 24 3.78 -2.66 1.31
C ILE A 24 3.05 -2.12 0.09
N ALA A 25 3.75 -1.92 -1.03
CA ALA A 25 3.14 -1.46 -2.28
C ALA A 25 2.09 -2.46 -2.81
N HIS A 26 2.39 -3.76 -2.77
CA HIS A 26 1.46 -4.82 -3.18
C HIS A 26 0.24 -4.92 -2.26
N GLU A 27 0.43 -4.83 -0.94
CA GLU A 27 -0.66 -4.87 0.03
C GLU A 27 -1.55 -3.62 -0.05
N ALA A 28 -0.95 -2.44 -0.19
CA ALA A 28 -1.67 -1.18 -0.39
C ALA A 28 -2.51 -1.21 -1.67
N ALA A 29 -1.99 -1.77 -2.76
CA ALA A 29 -2.73 -1.94 -4.00
C ALA A 29 -3.91 -2.91 -3.88
N ALA A 30 -3.80 -3.96 -3.05
CA ALA A 30 -4.92 -4.85 -2.74
C ALA A 30 -6.03 -4.12 -1.95
N TYR A 31 -5.65 -3.25 -1.01
CA TYR A 31 -6.59 -2.39 -0.26
C TYR A 31 -7.32 -1.40 -1.18
N GLY A 32 -6.60 -0.72 -2.07
CA GLY A 32 -7.22 0.17 -3.07
C GLY A 32 -8.16 -0.59 -4.02
N LEU A 33 -7.82 -1.83 -4.37
CA LEU A 33 -8.66 -2.68 -5.23
C LEU A 33 -9.93 -3.17 -4.52
N ASP A 34 -9.86 -3.53 -3.24
CA ASP A 34 -11.05 -3.87 -2.45
C ASP A 34 -12.01 -2.67 -2.37
N HIS A 35 -11.48 -1.46 -2.23
CA HIS A 35 -12.28 -0.24 -2.28
C HIS A 35 -12.96 -0.05 -3.64
N TYR A 36 -12.21 -0.23 -4.75
CA TYR A 36 -12.74 -0.17 -6.10
C TYR A 36 -13.85 -1.21 -6.35
N ARG A 37 -13.68 -2.44 -5.83
CA ARG A 37 -14.68 -3.52 -5.95
C ARG A 37 -15.97 -3.22 -5.21
N ARG A 38 -15.87 -2.60 -4.03
CA ARG A 38 -17.05 -2.18 -3.23
C ARG A 38 -17.74 -0.96 -3.82
N MET A 39 -17.00 -0.14 -4.58
CA MET A 39 -17.54 1.02 -5.28
C MET A 39 -18.26 0.55 -6.56
N SER A 40 -19.54 0.18 -6.42
CA SER A 40 -20.35 -0.41 -7.50
C SER A 40 -20.62 0.50 -8.72
N GLN A 41 -20.21 1.77 -8.65
CA GLN A 41 -20.19 2.74 -9.75
C GLN A 41 -19.08 3.75 -9.48
N PRO A 42 -18.15 4.05 -10.41
CA PRO A 42 -17.31 5.24 -10.33
C PRO A 42 -18.20 6.46 -10.56
N SER A 43 -18.99 6.81 -9.54
CA SER A 43 -19.84 7.98 -9.55
C SER A 43 -18.95 9.21 -9.63
N ARG A 44 -19.01 9.86 -10.79
CA ARG A 44 -18.28 11.06 -11.25
C ARG A 44 -16.97 10.75 -11.98
N LYS A 45 -17.04 10.90 -13.31
CA LYS A 45 -15.94 11.02 -14.29
C LYS A 45 -14.55 11.23 -13.65
N GLY A 46 -13.70 10.21 -13.72
CA GLY A 46 -12.24 10.36 -13.65
C GLY A 46 -11.56 10.30 -12.29
N LYS A 47 -12.28 10.23 -11.16
CA LYS A 47 -11.65 10.26 -9.81
C LYS A 47 -11.51 8.92 -9.09
N ALA A 48 -12.09 7.83 -9.62
CA ALA A 48 -12.06 6.53 -8.94
C ALA A 48 -10.63 6.01 -8.68
N PHE A 49 -9.70 6.23 -9.61
CA PHE A 49 -8.30 5.86 -9.38
C PHE A 49 -7.64 6.71 -8.30
N ASP A 50 -7.90 8.02 -8.31
CA ASP A 50 -7.33 8.97 -7.36
C ASP A 50 -7.76 8.63 -5.92
N ASP A 51 -9.05 8.31 -5.73
CA ASP A 51 -9.57 7.84 -4.45
C ASP A 51 -8.92 6.52 -4.02
N CYS A 52 -8.84 5.53 -4.92
CA CYS A 52 -8.21 4.25 -4.62
C CYS A 52 -6.72 4.39 -4.27
N PHE A 53 -6.00 5.26 -4.98
CA PHE A 53 -4.60 5.56 -4.72
C PHE A 53 -4.42 6.31 -3.40
N TYR A 54 -5.28 7.29 -3.11
CA TYR A 54 -5.25 8.03 -1.85
C TYR A 54 -5.38 7.08 -0.64
N TYR A 55 -6.37 6.19 -0.64
CA TYR A 55 -6.54 5.21 0.44
C TYR A 55 -5.37 4.23 0.54
N ALA A 56 -4.88 3.73 -0.60
CA ALA A 56 -3.72 2.83 -0.64
C ALA A 56 -2.46 3.50 -0.04
N ARG A 57 -2.20 4.76 -0.41
CA ARG A 57 -1.07 5.55 0.09
C ARG A 57 -1.18 5.82 1.59
N GLN A 58 -2.36 6.21 2.07
CA GLN A 58 -2.59 6.40 3.51
C GLN A 58 -2.33 5.12 4.31
N TRP A 59 -2.77 3.97 3.79
CA TRP A 59 -2.48 2.68 4.41
C TRP A 59 -0.97 2.37 4.41
N ALA A 60 -0.27 2.60 3.29
CA ALA A 60 1.17 2.42 3.17
C ALA A 60 1.97 3.31 4.14
N LEU A 61 1.56 4.56 4.31
CA LEU A 61 2.12 5.50 5.29
C LEU A 61 1.89 5.01 6.74
N GLY A 62 0.72 4.45 7.03
CA GLY A 62 0.45 3.78 8.31
C GLY A 62 1.33 2.56 8.56
N GLN A 63 1.67 1.80 7.51
CA GLN A 63 2.58 0.66 7.65
C GLN A 63 4.04 1.06 7.77
N THR A 64 4.51 2.06 7.03
CA THR A 64 5.91 2.51 7.14
C THR A 64 6.20 3.08 8.53
N THR A 65 5.29 3.87 9.10
CA THR A 65 5.44 4.37 10.49
C THR A 65 5.43 3.24 11.51
N LYS A 66 4.67 2.17 11.28
CA LYS A 66 4.67 0.96 12.12
C LYS A 66 5.92 0.11 11.91
N ALA A 67 6.44 0.04 10.68
CA ALA A 67 7.68 -0.64 10.32
C ALA A 67 8.90 0.06 10.94
N GLU A 68 8.97 1.39 10.86
CA GLU A 68 9.95 2.25 11.54
C GLU A 68 9.86 2.09 13.07
N ARG A 69 8.65 2.12 13.64
CA ARG A 69 8.45 1.87 15.08
C ARG A 69 8.84 0.44 15.48
N ARG A 70 8.63 -0.56 14.62
CA ARG A 70 9.07 -1.95 14.87
C ARG A 70 10.57 -2.13 14.67
N ALA A 71 11.19 -1.40 13.73
CA ALA A 71 12.64 -1.39 13.53
C ALA A 71 13.35 -0.79 14.75
N LYS A 72 12.78 0.27 15.35
CA LYS A 72 13.27 0.84 16.60
C LYS A 72 13.03 -0.05 17.83
N LYS A 73 12.19 -1.09 17.71
CA LYS A 73 11.93 -2.11 18.73
C LYS A 73 12.71 -3.42 18.48
N LYS A 74 13.83 -3.37 17.75
CA LYS A 74 14.94 -4.30 17.96
C LYS A 74 15.96 -3.65 18.91
N PRO A 75 15.84 -3.81 20.24
CA PRO A 75 17.04 -3.90 21.04
C PRO A 75 17.69 -5.25 20.68
N GLY A 76 19.01 -5.24 20.49
CA GLY A 76 19.75 -6.42 20.08
C GLY A 76 19.41 -7.63 20.95
N ARG A 77 19.09 -8.74 20.30
CA ARG A 77 19.29 -10.05 20.92
C ARG A 77 20.74 -10.45 20.63
N GLY A 78 21.66 -9.71 21.24
CA GLY A 78 22.94 -10.28 21.63
C GLY A 78 22.64 -11.20 22.80
N ALA A 79 22.87 -12.50 22.62
CA ALA A 79 23.08 -13.48 23.68
C ALA A 79 23.59 -14.77 23.04
N THR A 80 24.90 -14.81 22.79
CA THR A 80 25.69 -16.05 22.93
C THR A 80 25.46 -16.58 24.35
N PRO A 81 25.16 -17.87 24.50
CA PRO A 81 26.10 -18.80 25.16
C PRO A 81 26.13 -20.11 24.36
N GLY A 82 27.19 -20.91 24.30
CA GLY A 82 28.42 -21.10 25.04
C GLY A 82 28.94 -22.47 24.59
#